data_AF-A0A2G2YP86-F1
#
_entry.id   AF-A0A2G2YP86-F1
#
_cell.length_a   1.000
_cell.length_b   1.000
_cell.length_c   1.000
_cell.angle_alpha   90.00
_cell.angle_beta   90.00
_cell.angle_gamma   90.00
#
_symmetry.space_group_name_H-M   'P 1'
#
loop_
_entity.id
_entity.type
_entity.pdbx_description
1 polymer ?
#
loop_
_entity_poly.entity_id
_entity_poly.type
_entity_poly.pdbx_seq_one_letter_code
_entity_poly.pdbx_strand_id
1 'polypeptide(L)'
;MEDNNPPTPTKPRVVICVGDIHGYIEKLQNLWSNLQSCIEPSDFETALNIFLGDYCDRGPNTSKVALIIFLGDYCDRGPNTSKVLDFFIDLPSKYPKQSHVFLCGNHDFAFAAFLGVLPSLPDGTEFCGTWKEYEMNEEREGWYKGKGFENMHLQGRRWAGNHSVKFNAVKGIDYKGSIYDDAPTFESYGVPHGSAGRCSYKN
;
A
#
# COMPACT_ATOMS: atom_id res chain seq x y z
N MET A 1 -58.02 3.27 -10.23
CA MET A 1 -57.02 3.75 -11.20
C MET A 1 -55.69 3.23 -10.69
N GLU A 2 -55.24 2.10 -11.22
CA GLU A 2 -53.92 1.55 -10.90
C GLU A 2 -52.87 2.39 -11.64
N ASP A 3 -51.87 2.83 -10.88
CA ASP A 3 -50.77 3.65 -11.34
C ASP A 3 -49.84 2.80 -12.22
N ASN A 4 -50.11 2.79 -13.53
CA ASN A 4 -49.38 2.06 -14.57
C ASN A 4 -48.13 2.80 -15.04
N ASN A 5 -47.38 3.44 -14.13
CA ASN A 5 -46.13 4.06 -14.51
C ASN A 5 -45.02 3.00 -14.53
N PRO A 6 -44.34 2.74 -15.67
CA PRO A 6 -43.23 1.81 -15.71
C PRO A 6 -42.14 2.24 -14.73
N PRO A 7 -41.48 1.31 -14.01
CA PRO A 7 -40.40 1.66 -13.09
C PRO A 7 -39.35 2.47 -13.86
N THR A 8 -39.03 3.65 -13.32
CA THR A 8 -38.04 4.54 -13.91
C THR A 8 -36.71 3.77 -14.02
N PRO A 9 -36.07 3.71 -15.20
CA PRO A 9 -34.81 2.98 -15.33
C PRO A 9 -33.79 3.57 -14.36
N THR A 10 -33.34 2.75 -13.40
CA THR A 10 -32.32 3.14 -12.44
C THR A 10 -31.04 3.46 -13.20
N LYS A 11 -30.56 4.71 -13.06
CA LYS A 11 -29.31 5.16 -13.66
C LYS A 11 -28.18 4.19 -13.29
N PRO A 12 -27.39 3.68 -14.26
CA PRO A 12 -26.27 2.80 -13.96
C PRO A 12 -25.26 3.54 -13.09
N ARG A 13 -24.73 2.85 -12.07
CA ARG A 13 -23.78 3.41 -11.10
C ARG A 13 -22.42 3.65 -11.75
N VAL A 14 -21.78 4.75 -11.41
CA VAL A 14 -20.40 5.05 -11.83
C VAL A 14 -19.41 4.17 -11.07
N VAL A 15 -18.48 3.54 -11.79
CA VAL A 15 -17.39 2.71 -11.26
C VAL A 15 -16.07 3.32 -11.70
N ILE A 16 -15.18 3.60 -10.74
CA ILE A 16 -13.88 4.23 -10.98
C ILE A 16 -12.79 3.21 -10.60
N CYS A 17 -11.89 2.90 -11.53
CA CYS A 17 -10.79 1.95 -11.34
C CYS A 17 -9.43 2.68 -11.38
N VAL A 18 -8.67 2.71 -10.29
CA VAL A 18 -7.41 3.49 -10.19
C VAL A 18 -6.19 2.61 -9.92
N GLY A 19 -5.20 2.63 -10.82
CA GLY A 19 -3.96 1.84 -10.75
C GLY A 19 -2.99 2.18 -9.60
N ASP A 20 -1.81 1.55 -9.63
CA ASP A 20 -0.71 1.77 -8.68
C ASP A 20 -0.38 3.24 -8.40
N ILE A 21 -0.19 3.57 -7.12
CA ILE A 21 0.11 4.94 -6.67
C ILE A 21 1.61 5.16 -6.41
N HIS A 22 2.36 4.18 -5.90
CA HIS A 22 3.81 4.24 -5.62
C HIS A 22 4.28 5.56 -4.95
N GLY A 23 3.53 6.03 -3.95
CA GLY A 23 3.84 7.26 -3.20
C GLY A 23 3.70 8.59 -3.96
N TYR A 24 3.09 8.61 -5.16
CA TYR A 24 2.88 9.82 -5.96
C TYR A 24 1.58 10.56 -5.59
N ILE A 25 1.57 11.20 -4.41
CA ILE A 25 0.38 11.89 -3.87
C ILE A 25 -0.19 12.97 -4.81
N GLU A 26 0.66 13.77 -5.47
CA GLU A 26 0.18 14.83 -6.38
C GLU A 26 -0.56 14.23 -7.59
N LYS A 27 -0.10 13.08 -8.11
CA LYS A 27 -0.78 12.39 -9.21
C LYS A 27 -2.13 11.87 -8.77
N LEU A 28 -2.21 11.31 -7.56
CA LEU A 28 -3.47 10.85 -6.98
C LEU A 28 -4.45 12.00 -6.75
N GLN A 29 -4.00 13.12 -6.16
CA GLN A 29 -4.84 14.30 -5.92
C GLN A 29 -5.35 14.92 -7.21
N ASN A 30 -4.48 15.02 -8.23
CA ASN A 30 -4.86 15.52 -9.54
C ASN A 30 -5.86 14.58 -10.23
N LEU A 31 -5.63 13.27 -10.17
CA LEU A 31 -6.57 12.28 -10.68
C LEU A 31 -7.93 12.40 -9.98
N TRP A 32 -7.95 12.53 -8.65
CA TRP A 32 -9.17 12.65 -7.87
C TRP A 32 -9.94 13.94 -8.19
N SER A 33 -9.23 15.06 -8.33
CA SER A 33 -9.82 16.35 -8.72
C SER A 33 -10.42 16.31 -10.14
N ASN A 34 -9.74 15.63 -11.07
CA ASN A 34 -10.24 15.41 -12.41
C ASN A 34 -11.49 14.53 -12.42
N LEU A 35 -11.51 13.44 -11.65
CA LEU A 35 -12.68 12.58 -11.51
C LEU A 35 -13.88 13.33 -10.92
N GLN A 36 -13.67 14.13 -9.88
CA GLN A 36 -14.70 14.96 -9.27
C GLN A 36 -15.25 16.02 -10.24
N SER A 37 -14.44 16.52 -11.16
CA SER A 37 -14.85 17.53 -12.14
C SER A 37 -15.57 16.93 -13.35
N CYS A 38 -15.25 15.69 -13.71
CA CYS A 38 -15.76 15.02 -14.92
C CYS A 38 -16.98 14.12 -14.66
N ILE A 39 -17.34 13.90 -13.39
CA ILE A 39 -18.44 13.02 -12.98
C ILE A 39 -19.48 13.88 -12.25
N GLU A 40 -20.76 13.68 -12.58
CA GLU A 40 -21.87 14.37 -11.92
C GLU A 40 -21.76 14.23 -10.39
N PRO A 41 -21.93 15.31 -9.60
CA PRO A 41 -21.68 15.26 -8.15
C PRO A 41 -22.45 14.16 -7.41
N SER A 42 -23.71 13.92 -7.78
CA SER A 42 -24.55 12.86 -7.20
C SER A 42 -24.05 11.45 -7.53
N ASP A 43 -23.47 11.28 -8.71
CA ASP A 43 -22.90 10.01 -9.14
C ASP A 43 -21.51 9.79 -8.52
N PHE A 44 -20.72 10.86 -8.35
CA PHE A 44 -19.42 10.81 -7.71
C PHE A 44 -19.55 10.49 -6.21
N GLU A 45 -20.52 11.11 -5.53
CA GLU A 45 -20.82 10.84 -4.11
C GLU A 45 -21.23 9.39 -3.86
N THR A 46 -21.86 8.76 -4.86
CA THR A 46 -22.30 7.37 -4.81
C THR A 46 -21.40 6.40 -5.59
N ALA A 47 -20.30 6.88 -6.19
CA ALA A 47 -19.45 6.09 -7.06
C ALA A 47 -18.86 4.88 -6.33
N LEU A 48 -18.72 3.76 -7.05
CA LEU A 48 -17.92 2.64 -6.60
C LEU A 48 -16.47 2.90 -7.01
N ASN A 49 -15.64 3.34 -6.06
CA ASN A 49 -14.22 3.53 -6.28
C ASN A 49 -13.48 2.23 -5.97
N ILE A 50 -12.90 1.61 -6.98
CA ILE A 50 -12.04 0.43 -6.89
C ILE A 50 -10.63 0.91 -7.25
N PHE A 51 -9.63 0.68 -6.41
CA PHE A 51 -8.25 0.88 -6.84
C PHE A 51 -7.75 -0.49 -7.33
N LEU A 52 -7.09 -0.54 -8.49
CA LEU A 52 -6.59 -1.74 -9.18
C LEU A 52 -5.05 -1.80 -9.08
N GLY A 53 -4.53 -3.02 -9.01
CA GLY A 53 -3.13 -3.42 -8.84
C GLY A 53 -3.08 -4.93 -9.15
N ASP A 54 -1.94 -5.44 -9.59
CA ASP A 54 -1.87 -6.72 -10.31
C ASP A 54 -2.33 -7.92 -9.46
N TYR A 55 -3.46 -8.53 -9.83
CA TYR A 55 -3.75 -9.95 -9.58
C TYR A 55 -4.68 -10.53 -10.66
N CYS A 56 -4.23 -11.65 -11.21
CA CYS A 56 -4.89 -12.50 -12.18
C CYS A 56 -6.32 -12.95 -11.80
N ASP A 57 -7.20 -12.85 -12.80
CA ASP A 57 -8.26 -13.75 -13.26
C ASP A 57 -9.40 -14.29 -12.34
N ARG A 58 -10.62 -13.94 -12.79
CA ARG A 58 -11.90 -14.69 -12.81
C ARG A 58 -12.58 -15.10 -11.49
N GLY A 59 -13.66 -14.38 -11.18
CA GLY A 59 -14.78 -14.88 -10.38
C GLY A 59 -16.07 -14.07 -10.63
N PRO A 60 -17.21 -14.70 -10.96
CA PRO A 60 -18.47 -13.99 -11.15
C PRO A 60 -19.21 -13.91 -9.82
N ASN A 61 -19.15 -12.77 -9.13
CA ASN A 61 -20.17 -12.24 -8.19
C ASN A 61 -19.55 -11.24 -7.20
N THR A 62 -19.95 -9.96 -7.26
CA THR A 62 -19.97 -9.12 -6.05
C THR A 62 -20.99 -8.00 -6.20
N SER A 63 -22.15 -8.17 -5.57
CA SER A 63 -23.26 -7.22 -5.58
C SER A 63 -23.38 -6.52 -4.22
N LYS A 64 -23.60 -5.20 -4.28
CA LYS A 64 -24.13 -4.29 -3.25
C LYS A 64 -23.35 -4.18 -1.93
N VAL A 65 -22.35 -3.29 -1.90
CA VAL A 65 -22.02 -2.30 -0.84
C VAL A 65 -21.02 -1.31 -1.49
N ALA A 66 -20.99 -0.03 -1.09
CA ALA A 66 -19.91 0.88 -1.49
C ALA A 66 -18.64 0.50 -0.70
N LEU A 67 -17.76 -0.27 -1.34
CA LEU A 67 -16.48 -0.70 -0.78
C LEU A 67 -15.35 -0.07 -1.59
N ILE A 68 -14.55 0.77 -0.94
CA ILE A 68 -13.31 1.30 -1.50
C ILE A 68 -12.21 0.32 -1.12
N ILE A 69 -11.64 -0.37 -2.11
CA ILE A 69 -10.54 -1.32 -1.89
C ILE A 69 -9.25 -0.70 -2.39
N PHE A 70 -8.31 -0.45 -1.49
CA PHE A 70 -6.91 -0.13 -1.78
C PHE A 70 -6.14 -1.45 -1.87
N LEU A 71 -5.31 -1.66 -2.89
CA LEU A 71 -4.72 -2.98 -3.18
C LEU A 71 -3.26 -3.17 -2.72
N GLY A 72 -2.77 -2.28 -1.87
CA GLY A 72 -1.41 -2.36 -1.33
C GLY A 72 -0.38 -1.49 -2.06
N ASP A 73 0.87 -1.68 -1.67
CA ASP A 73 2.07 -0.96 -2.09
C ASP A 73 1.92 0.57 -1.91
N TYR A 74 1.53 0.95 -0.68
CA TYR A 74 1.39 2.35 -0.27
C TYR A 74 2.72 2.99 0.09
N CYS A 75 3.69 2.18 0.51
CA CYS A 75 5.05 2.58 0.82
C CYS A 75 6.00 2.43 -0.38
N ASP A 76 7.19 2.99 -0.21
CA ASP A 76 8.37 2.86 -1.07
C ASP A 76 8.30 3.65 -2.38
N ARG A 77 9.47 3.83 -3.01
CA ARG A 77 9.75 4.55 -4.28
C ARG A 77 9.46 6.06 -4.25
N GLY A 78 8.25 6.44 -3.85
CA GLY A 78 7.77 7.82 -3.75
C GLY A 78 8.13 8.49 -2.42
N PRO A 79 8.26 9.82 -2.37
CA PRO A 79 8.86 10.54 -1.24
C PRO A 79 7.93 10.77 -0.04
N ASN A 80 6.64 10.45 -0.13
CA ASN A 80 5.62 10.93 0.81
C ASN A 80 4.79 9.80 1.45
N THR A 81 5.38 8.64 1.73
CA THR A 81 4.66 7.49 2.34
C THR A 81 3.91 7.89 3.62
N SER A 82 4.51 8.65 4.52
CA SER A 82 3.85 9.16 5.74
C SER A 82 2.53 9.90 5.44
N LYS A 83 2.53 10.82 4.47
CA LYS A 83 1.32 11.56 4.07
C LYS A 83 0.27 10.68 3.39
N VAL A 84 0.68 9.63 2.68
CA VAL A 84 -0.27 8.66 2.10
C VAL A 84 -1.01 7.92 3.21
N LEU A 85 -0.31 7.47 4.26
CA LEU A 85 -0.94 6.81 5.40
C LEU A 85 -1.82 7.78 6.21
N ASP A 86 -1.38 9.02 6.44
CA ASP A 86 -2.21 10.05 7.09
C ASP A 86 -3.53 10.28 6.33
N PHE A 87 -3.45 10.35 4.99
CA PHE A 87 -4.64 10.47 4.15
C PHE A 87 -5.60 9.29 4.33
N PHE A 88 -5.10 8.06 4.39
CA PHE A 88 -5.92 6.87 4.61
C PHE A 88 -6.55 6.82 6.01
N ILE A 89 -5.83 7.25 7.04
CA ILE A 89 -6.34 7.35 8.42
C ILE A 89 -7.49 8.35 8.50
N ASP A 90 -7.42 9.43 7.73
CA ASP A 90 -8.47 10.46 7.70
C ASP A 90 -9.74 10.04 6.96
N LEU A 91 -9.66 9.09 6.00
CA LEU A 91 -10.77 8.75 5.10
C LEU A 91 -12.07 8.37 5.81
N PRO A 92 -12.09 7.51 6.85
CA PRO A 92 -13.32 7.15 7.55
C PRO A 92 -13.99 8.36 8.23
N SER A 93 -13.20 9.30 8.74
CA SER A 93 -13.72 10.50 9.40
C SER A 93 -14.29 11.52 8.39
N LYS A 94 -13.61 11.68 7.24
CA LYS A 94 -14.01 12.60 6.16
C LYS A 94 -15.23 12.07 5.40
N TYR A 95 -15.35 10.75 5.28
CA TYR A 95 -16.39 10.10 4.50
C TYR A 95 -17.06 8.96 5.31
N PRO A 96 -17.80 9.27 6.38
CA PRO A 96 -18.35 8.27 7.31
C PRO A 96 -19.40 7.34 6.72
N LYS A 97 -19.89 7.63 5.50
CA LYS A 97 -20.83 6.77 4.76
C LYS A 97 -20.12 5.80 3.79
N GLN A 98 -18.80 5.87 3.67
CA GLN A 98 -17.99 4.97 2.85
C GLN A 98 -17.42 3.85 3.72
N SER A 99 -17.27 2.66 3.13
CA SER A 99 -16.48 1.58 3.72
C SER A 99 -15.13 1.50 2.98
N HIS A 100 -14.02 1.55 3.72
CA HIS A 100 -12.66 1.48 3.18
C HIS A 100 -11.99 0.16 3.59
N VAL A 101 -11.41 -0.55 2.64
CA VAL A 101 -10.63 -1.77 2.82
C VAL A 101 -9.25 -1.53 2.24
N PHE A 102 -8.21 -1.82 3.02
CA PHE A 102 -6.83 -1.66 2.61
C PHE A 102 -6.19 -3.04 2.57
N LEU A 103 -5.93 -3.57 1.39
CA LEU A 103 -5.14 -4.78 1.23
C LEU A 103 -3.68 -4.47 1.55
N CYS A 104 -2.97 -5.51 1.96
CA CYS A 104 -1.55 -5.44 2.25
C CYS A 104 -0.80 -5.91 1.01
N GLY A 105 -0.08 -4.99 0.35
CA GLY A 105 0.84 -5.33 -0.73
C GLY A 105 2.11 -5.98 -0.19
N ASN A 106 2.97 -6.47 -1.09
CA ASN A 106 4.23 -7.07 -0.69
C ASN A 106 5.18 -6.02 -0.07
N HIS A 107 5.11 -4.77 -0.50
CA HIS A 107 5.86 -3.67 0.12
C HIS A 107 5.34 -3.36 1.53
N ASP A 108 4.02 -3.23 1.71
CA ASP A 108 3.43 -2.92 3.02
C ASP A 108 3.65 -4.06 4.03
N PHE A 109 3.57 -5.32 3.58
CA PHE A 109 3.87 -6.47 4.40
C PHE A 109 5.33 -6.45 4.88
N ALA A 110 6.25 -6.11 3.99
CA ALA A 110 7.67 -6.03 4.32
C ALA A 110 7.95 -4.85 5.27
N PHE A 111 7.28 -3.71 5.08
CA PHE A 111 7.34 -2.59 6.01
C PHE A 111 6.76 -2.96 7.40
N ALA A 112 5.59 -3.58 7.44
CA ALA A 112 4.96 -4.07 8.68
C ALA A 112 5.84 -5.12 9.41
N ALA A 113 6.50 -6.00 8.66
CA ALA A 113 7.49 -6.93 9.19
C ALA A 113 8.66 -6.21 9.83
N PHE A 114 9.20 -5.17 9.20
CA PHE A 114 10.29 -4.37 9.76
C PHE A 114 9.87 -3.63 11.04
N LEU A 115 8.64 -3.10 11.07
CA LEU A 115 8.08 -2.45 12.26
C LEU A 115 7.75 -3.42 13.41
N GLY A 116 7.79 -4.74 13.15
CA GLY A 116 7.47 -5.76 14.15
C GLY A 116 6.00 -5.79 14.55
N VAL A 117 5.09 -5.40 13.64
CA VAL A 117 3.63 -5.36 13.89
C VAL A 117 2.89 -6.57 13.30
N LEU A 118 3.60 -7.52 12.69
CA LEU A 118 3.01 -8.77 12.24
C LEU A 118 2.63 -9.66 13.45
N PRO A 119 1.47 -10.34 13.41
CA PRO A 119 1.12 -11.32 14.43
C PRO A 119 2.05 -12.53 14.34
N SER A 120 2.24 -13.23 15.45
CA SER A 120 2.93 -14.53 15.46
C SER A 120 2.27 -15.51 14.49
N LEU A 121 3.08 -16.38 13.89
CA LEU A 121 2.57 -17.38 12.95
C LEU A 121 1.63 -18.37 13.67
N PRO A 122 0.49 -18.77 13.07
CA PRO A 122 -0.50 -19.63 13.73
C PRO A 122 0.01 -21.02 14.13
N ASP A 123 1.03 -21.51 13.42
CA ASP A 123 1.67 -22.81 13.67
C ASP A 123 2.75 -22.74 14.76
N GLY A 124 2.98 -21.56 15.35
CA GLY A 124 4.00 -21.34 16.38
C GLY A 124 5.43 -21.23 15.83
N THR A 125 5.60 -21.23 14.50
CA THR A 125 6.91 -21.07 13.87
C THR A 125 7.46 -19.66 14.17
N GLU A 126 8.72 -19.58 14.58
CA GLU A 126 9.41 -18.30 14.73
C GLU A 126 9.68 -17.67 13.36
N PHE A 127 9.68 -16.34 13.28
CA PHE A 127 9.95 -15.64 12.03
C PHE A 127 11.33 -15.98 11.42
N CYS A 128 12.29 -16.41 12.23
CA CYS A 128 13.59 -16.90 11.77
C CYS A 128 13.49 -18.11 10.82
N GLY A 129 12.43 -18.92 10.95
CA GLY A 129 12.14 -20.05 10.05
C GLY A 129 11.89 -19.63 8.60
N THR A 130 11.53 -18.36 8.36
CA THR A 130 11.25 -17.82 7.02
C THR A 130 12.50 -17.47 6.21
N TRP A 131 13.69 -17.49 6.84
CA TRP A 131 14.92 -17.02 6.21
C TRP A 131 15.58 -18.07 5.31
N LYS A 132 15.48 -19.34 5.70
CA LYS A 132 16.29 -20.46 5.16
C LYS A 132 16.19 -20.63 3.65
N GLU A 133 14.99 -20.43 3.08
CA GLU A 133 14.76 -20.58 1.64
C GLU A 133 15.56 -19.57 0.80
N TYR A 134 15.85 -18.39 1.36
CA TYR A 134 16.46 -17.27 0.65
C TYR A 134 17.85 -16.87 1.20
N GLU A 135 18.42 -17.63 2.13
CA GLU A 135 19.66 -17.32 2.87
C GLU A 135 20.85 -16.98 1.94
N MET A 136 20.91 -17.63 0.78
CA MET A 136 21.94 -17.38 -0.25
C MET A 136 21.89 -15.97 -0.85
N ASN A 137 20.79 -15.23 -0.65
CA ASN A 137 20.67 -13.84 -1.08
C ASN A 137 21.09 -12.84 0.01
N GLU A 138 21.34 -13.27 1.26
CA GLU A 138 21.56 -12.39 2.41
C GLU A 138 22.73 -11.43 2.18
N GLU A 139 23.85 -11.92 1.67
CA GLU A 139 25.04 -11.10 1.41
C GLU A 139 24.80 -10.08 0.29
N ARG A 140 24.12 -10.50 -0.78
CA ARG A 140 23.82 -9.63 -1.93
C ARG A 140 22.80 -8.55 -1.56
N GLU A 141 21.74 -8.92 -0.85
CA GLU A 141 20.66 -8.02 -0.44
C GLU A 141 21.00 -7.22 0.82
N GLY A 142 22.07 -7.60 1.54
CA GLY A 142 22.54 -6.92 2.74
C GLY A 142 21.46 -6.85 3.81
N TRP A 143 20.82 -7.99 4.12
CA TRP A 143 19.66 -8.03 5.02
C TRP A 143 19.92 -7.30 6.33
N TYR A 144 18.87 -6.64 6.84
CA TYR A 144 18.92 -5.93 8.10
C TYR A 144 19.37 -6.84 9.25
N LYS A 145 20.34 -6.34 10.03
CA LYS A 145 20.97 -7.00 11.20
C LYS A 145 20.98 -6.09 12.44
N GLY A 146 20.23 -4.99 12.40
CA GLY A 146 20.11 -4.08 13.54
C GLY A 146 19.13 -4.60 14.59
N LYS A 147 18.81 -3.77 15.58
CA LYS A 147 17.96 -4.15 16.72
C LYS A 147 16.65 -4.84 16.28
N GLY A 148 16.36 -6.01 16.86
CA GLY A 148 15.11 -6.74 16.70
C GLY A 148 15.04 -7.64 15.45
N PHE A 149 16.13 -7.73 14.68
CA PHE A 149 16.15 -8.56 13.47
C PHE A 149 15.96 -10.06 13.75
N GLU A 150 16.29 -10.52 14.96
CA GLU A 150 16.23 -11.92 15.38
C GLU A 150 14.79 -12.46 15.32
N ASN A 151 13.82 -11.59 15.59
CA ASN A 151 12.38 -11.89 15.58
C ASN A 151 11.68 -11.20 14.40
N MET A 152 12.37 -11.01 13.27
CA MET A 152 11.84 -10.31 12.11
C MET A 152 11.61 -11.28 10.93
N HIS A 153 10.45 -11.17 10.29
CA HIS A 153 10.16 -11.93 9.08
C HIS A 153 11.16 -11.58 7.97
N LEU A 154 11.50 -12.55 7.11
CA LEU A 154 12.46 -12.38 6.00
C LEU A 154 12.24 -11.08 5.23
N GLN A 155 11.00 -10.81 4.81
CA GLN A 155 10.70 -9.62 4.01
C GLN A 155 11.01 -8.31 4.74
N GLY A 156 10.83 -8.22 6.06
CA GLY A 156 11.25 -7.03 6.83
C GLY A 156 12.77 -6.85 6.84
N ARG A 157 13.51 -7.97 6.91
CA ARG A 157 14.97 -7.94 6.81
C ARG A 157 15.46 -7.51 5.43
N ARG A 158 14.77 -7.95 4.37
CA ARG A 158 15.07 -7.56 2.98
C ARG A 158 14.71 -6.10 2.70
N TRP A 159 13.59 -5.63 3.26
CA TRP A 159 13.08 -4.27 3.11
C TRP A 159 14.03 -3.25 3.73
N ALA A 160 14.47 -3.44 4.97
CA ALA A 160 15.48 -2.55 5.57
C ALA A 160 16.94 -2.94 5.24
N GLY A 161 17.14 -3.74 4.18
CA GLY A 161 18.45 -4.20 3.75
C GLY A 161 19.29 -3.10 3.10
N ASN A 162 20.59 -3.32 2.98
CA ASN A 162 21.50 -2.44 2.25
C ASN A 162 22.06 -3.17 1.03
N HIS A 163 21.40 -2.97 -0.11
CA HIS A 163 21.69 -3.77 -1.30
C HIS A 163 23.08 -3.44 -1.84
N SER A 164 23.94 -4.46 -1.99
CA SER A 164 25.32 -4.26 -2.44
C SER A 164 25.41 -3.83 -3.91
N VAL A 165 24.38 -4.15 -4.70
CA VAL A 165 24.24 -3.71 -6.09
C VAL A 165 23.38 -2.45 -6.13
N LYS A 166 24.00 -1.31 -6.44
CA LYS A 166 23.31 -0.01 -6.45
C LYS A 166 22.51 0.26 -7.71
N PHE A 167 22.84 -0.39 -8.83
CA PHE A 167 22.19 -0.16 -10.12
C PHE A 167 21.36 -1.36 -10.57
N ASN A 168 20.08 -1.15 -10.83
CA ASN A 168 19.20 -2.14 -11.44
C ASN A 168 19.29 -2.07 -12.97
N ALA A 169 20.10 -2.95 -13.56
CA ALA A 169 20.29 -3.00 -15.02
C ALA A 169 19.01 -3.33 -15.81
N VAL A 170 18.05 -4.01 -15.20
CA VAL A 170 16.77 -4.36 -15.85
C VAL A 170 15.85 -3.14 -15.92
N LYS A 171 15.81 -2.35 -14.84
CA LYS A 171 14.96 -1.15 -14.76
C LYS A 171 15.65 0.12 -15.24
N GLY A 172 16.97 0.09 -15.45
CA GLY A 172 17.77 1.24 -15.85
C GLY A 172 17.86 2.35 -14.81
N ILE A 173 17.66 2.03 -13.52
CA ILE A 173 17.64 2.99 -12.41
C ILE A 173 18.46 2.48 -11.23
N ASP A 174 18.92 3.39 -10.38
CA ASP A 174 19.55 3.05 -9.10
C ASP A 174 18.50 2.60 -8.08
N TYR A 175 18.82 1.55 -7.31
CA TYR A 175 18.05 1.15 -6.15
C TYR A 175 18.10 2.24 -5.08
N LYS A 176 16.99 2.46 -4.40
CA LYS A 176 16.89 3.41 -3.28
C LYS A 176 16.96 2.68 -1.94
N GLY A 177 18.16 2.38 -1.47
CA GLY A 177 18.39 1.72 -0.19
C GLY A 177 18.45 0.20 -0.31
N SER A 178 17.29 -0.47 -0.32
CA SER A 178 17.20 -1.93 -0.48
C SER A 178 16.66 -2.36 -1.85
N ILE A 179 16.45 -3.68 -1.99
CA ILE A 179 15.74 -4.28 -3.13
C ILE A 179 14.27 -3.83 -3.26
N TYR A 180 13.71 -3.23 -2.20
CA TYR A 180 12.35 -2.68 -2.16
C TYR A 180 12.26 -1.19 -2.54
N ASP A 181 13.38 -0.49 -2.77
CA ASP A 181 13.40 0.97 -3.00
C ASP A 181 12.74 1.76 -1.84
N ASP A 182 13.04 1.38 -0.61
CA ASP A 182 12.39 1.80 0.64
C ASP A 182 13.02 3.03 1.32
N ALA A 183 14.20 3.48 0.89
CA ALA A 183 14.83 4.69 1.47
C ALA A 183 13.89 5.91 1.48
N PRO A 184 13.07 6.18 0.43
CA PRO A 184 12.07 7.25 0.47
C PRO A 184 11.02 7.09 1.57
N THR A 185 10.68 5.85 1.95
CA THR A 185 9.78 5.58 3.07
C THR A 185 10.41 6.06 4.37
N PHE A 186 11.65 5.64 4.68
CA PHE A 186 12.39 6.13 5.84
C PHE A 186 12.50 7.66 5.87
N GLU A 187 12.88 8.27 4.75
CA GLU A 187 13.00 9.72 4.59
C GLU A 187 11.67 10.44 4.84
N SER A 188 10.53 9.86 4.40
CA SER A 188 9.21 10.43 4.64
C SER A 188 8.81 10.48 6.13
N TYR A 189 9.44 9.66 6.97
CA TYR A 189 9.30 9.67 8.44
C TYR A 189 10.43 10.46 9.13
N GLY A 190 11.31 11.12 8.38
CA GLY A 190 12.40 11.93 8.91
C GLY A 190 13.55 11.12 9.53
N VAL A 191 13.74 9.87 9.10
CA VAL A 191 14.79 8.99 9.61
C VAL A 191 15.69 8.45 8.48
N PRO A 192 16.97 8.14 8.74
CA PRO A 192 17.83 7.52 7.74
C PRO A 192 17.37 6.10 7.36
N HIS A 193 17.66 5.70 6.12
CA HIS A 193 17.49 4.33 5.62
C HIS A 193 18.06 3.28 6.59
N GLY A 194 17.29 2.23 6.88
CA GLY A 194 17.71 1.11 7.72
C GLY A 194 17.86 1.44 9.22
N SER A 195 17.36 2.59 9.69
CA SER A 195 17.46 2.95 11.11
C SER A 195 16.33 2.33 11.94
N ALA A 196 16.67 1.73 13.09
CA ALA A 196 15.69 1.30 14.11
C ALA A 196 15.24 2.43 15.06
N GLY A 197 15.67 3.67 14.80
CA GLY A 197 15.39 4.81 15.66
C GLY A 197 13.94 5.27 15.51
N ARG A 198 13.31 5.70 16.60
CA ARG A 198 12.12 6.56 16.50
C ARG A 198 12.56 7.92 15.97
N CYS A 199 11.78 8.50 15.07
CA CYS A 199 11.87 9.90 14.73
C CYS A 199 11.87 10.72 16.03
N SER A 200 12.91 11.51 16.25
CA SER A 200 12.95 12.48 17.33
C SER A 200 12.00 13.62 16.99
N TYR A 201 10.69 13.38 17.17
CA TYR A 201 9.73 14.47 17.32
C TYR A 201 10.13 15.21 18.60
N LYS A 202 10.82 16.35 18.42
CA LYS A 202 10.78 17.40 19.44
C LYS A 202 9.36 17.94 19.40
N ASN A 203 8.61 17.68 20.48
CA ASN A 203 7.39 18.42 20.81
C ASN A 203 7.68 19.91 20.84
#